data_AF-A0A2U3LX67-F1
#
_entry.id   AF-A0A2U3LX67-F1
#
_cell.length_a   1.000
_cell.length_b   1.000
_cell.length_c   1.000
_cell.angle_alpha   90.00
_cell.angle_beta   90.00
_cell.angle_gamma   90.00
#
_symmetry.space_group_name_H-M   'P 1'
#
loop_
_entity.id
_entity.type
_entity.pdbx_description
1 polymer ?
#
loop_
_entity_poly.entity_id
_entity_poly.type
_entity_poly.pdbx_seq_one_letter_code
_entity_poly.pdbx_strand_id
1 'polypeptide(L)'
;MSEITIKELEAEIERNLSASLRNLSQFAGFRPHVSIHDKKTGRKKRHDTSVENWSAGSGEIRVNFEAAHEPASPPASDPVRPSTPEVNDSVAELIRTLDRAESRPGYDFVALKWFRDSVLPAVRPAWADAGARAAVLRDSIERRIVLTSKVPNPKSPMFPVTAIRLNRSLPEVQTLLGAAADSPLGFQPVAIRGEALSATVLRERR
;
A
#
# COMPACT_ATOMS: atom_id res chain seq x y z
N MET A 1 -28.63 1.52 31.96
CA MET A 1 -29.00 1.82 30.56
C MET A 1 -27.81 1.38 29.72
N SER A 2 -27.97 0.37 28.86
CA SER A 2 -26.86 -0.19 28.10
C SER A 2 -26.45 0.80 27.01
N GLU A 3 -25.23 1.32 27.07
CA GLU A 3 -24.67 2.16 26.00
C GLU A 3 -24.53 1.31 24.74
N ILE A 4 -25.28 1.65 23.70
CA ILE A 4 -25.14 0.99 22.39
C ILE A 4 -23.79 1.42 21.83
N THR A 5 -22.99 0.45 21.41
CA THR A 5 -21.69 0.70 20.78
C THR A 5 -21.83 0.90 19.27
N ILE A 6 -20.88 1.61 18.66
CA ILE A 6 -20.87 1.82 17.20
C ILE A 6 -20.88 0.48 16.43
N LYS A 7 -20.23 -0.55 16.97
CA LYS A 7 -20.25 -1.90 16.41
C LYS A 7 -21.66 -2.52 16.36
N GLU A 8 -22.44 -2.34 17.42
CA GLU A 8 -23.81 -2.84 17.49
C GLU A 8 -24.72 -2.09 16.52
N LEU A 9 -24.52 -0.78 16.37
CA LEU A 9 -25.23 0.05 15.39
C LEU A 9 -24.88 -0.37 13.95
N GLU A 10 -23.59 -0.59 13.63
CA GLU A 10 -23.17 -1.11 12.33
C GLU A 10 -23.83 -2.47 12.03
N ALA A 11 -23.84 -3.40 12.99
CA ALA A 11 -24.44 -4.72 12.84
C ALA A 11 -25.98 -4.69 12.70
N GLU A 12 -26.66 -3.75 13.36
CA GLU A 12 -28.11 -3.54 13.21
C GLU A 12 -28.45 -2.99 11.82
N ILE A 13 -27.66 -2.03 11.32
CA ILE A 13 -27.87 -1.46 9.97
C ILE A 13 -27.57 -2.51 8.89
N GLU A 14 -26.50 -3.30 9.04
CA GLU A 14 -26.19 -4.40 8.11
C GLU A 14 -27.32 -5.43 8.01
N ARG A 15 -27.92 -5.81 9.14
CA ARG A 15 -29.05 -6.76 9.18
C ARG A 15 -30.27 -6.20 8.46
N ASN A 16 -30.65 -4.96 8.74
CA ASN A 16 -31.80 -4.32 8.10
C ASN A 16 -31.59 -4.08 6.59
N LEU A 17 -30.38 -3.68 6.19
CA LEU A 17 -30.02 -3.56 4.78
C LEU A 17 -30.03 -4.92 4.09
N SER A 18 -29.43 -5.94 4.68
CA SER A 18 -29.43 -7.29 4.13
C SER A 18 -30.86 -7.82 3.91
N ALA A 19 -31.76 -7.59 4.87
CA ALA A 19 -33.17 -7.99 4.73
C ALA A 19 -33.88 -7.24 3.58
N SER A 20 -33.62 -5.94 3.46
CA SER A 20 -34.25 -5.09 2.42
C SER A 20 -33.72 -5.41 1.01
N LEU A 21 -32.44 -5.75 0.89
CA LEU A 21 -31.75 -5.99 -0.38
C LEU A 21 -31.99 -7.39 -0.94
N ARG A 22 -32.44 -8.36 -0.12
CA ARG A 22 -32.79 -9.71 -0.58
C ARG A 22 -33.82 -9.74 -1.71
N ASN A 23 -34.68 -8.73 -1.78
CA ASN A 23 -35.72 -8.63 -2.80
C ASN A 23 -35.23 -8.03 -4.12
N LEU A 24 -33.98 -7.56 -4.17
CA LEU A 24 -33.37 -6.93 -5.34
C LEU A 24 -32.34 -7.88 -5.96
N SER A 25 -32.67 -8.42 -7.13
CA SER A 25 -31.81 -9.37 -7.86
C SER A 25 -30.44 -8.79 -8.24
N GLN A 26 -30.32 -7.47 -8.31
CA GLN A 26 -29.07 -6.76 -8.60
C GLN A 26 -28.02 -6.94 -7.50
N PHE A 27 -28.43 -7.30 -6.28
CA PHE A 27 -27.56 -7.53 -5.13
C PHE A 27 -27.46 -9.01 -4.75
N ALA A 28 -27.98 -9.92 -5.59
CA ALA A 28 -27.84 -11.35 -5.38
C ALA A 28 -26.36 -11.75 -5.36
N GLY A 29 -25.94 -12.43 -4.29
CA GLY A 29 -24.54 -12.79 -4.09
C GLY A 29 -23.65 -11.67 -3.52
N PHE A 30 -24.22 -10.54 -3.10
CA PHE A 30 -23.49 -9.49 -2.40
C PHE A 30 -24.00 -9.30 -0.97
N ARG A 31 -23.07 -9.12 -0.03
CA ARG A 31 -23.33 -8.79 1.36
C ARG A 31 -23.03 -7.31 1.61
N PRO A 32 -23.98 -6.52 2.14
CA PRO A 32 -23.69 -5.15 2.55
C PRO A 32 -22.83 -5.16 3.82
N HIS A 33 -21.74 -4.40 3.79
CA HIS A 33 -20.90 -4.07 4.93
C HIS A 33 -21.04 -2.58 5.24
N VAL A 34 -21.35 -2.24 6.49
CA VAL A 34 -21.63 -0.87 6.92
C VAL A 34 -20.46 -0.36 7.75
N SER A 35 -20.02 0.87 7.47
CA SER A 35 -19.04 1.56 8.29
C SER A 35 -19.47 2.98 8.62
N ILE A 36 -19.29 3.37 9.88
CA ILE A 36 -19.66 4.68 10.39
C ILE A 36 -18.44 5.61 10.40
N HIS A 37 -18.57 6.75 9.72
CA HIS A 37 -17.52 7.76 9.58
C HIS A 37 -17.97 9.09 10.16
N ASP A 38 -16.98 9.88 10.58
CA ASP A 38 -17.16 11.28 10.95
C ASP A 38 -17.10 12.16 9.69
N LYS A 39 -18.14 12.96 9.43
CA LYS A 39 -18.23 13.76 8.20
C LYS A 39 -17.18 14.87 8.13
N LYS A 40 -16.76 15.42 9.29
CA LYS A 40 -15.78 16.51 9.35
C LYS A 40 -14.36 16.02 9.15
N THR A 41 -14.03 14.85 9.68
CA THR A 41 -12.66 14.32 9.62
C THR A 41 -12.47 13.23 8.56
N GLY A 42 -13.56 12.68 8.01
CA GLY A 42 -13.56 11.54 7.08
C GLY A 42 -13.00 10.26 7.69
N ARG A 43 -12.85 10.19 9.02
CA ARG A 43 -12.26 9.06 9.73
C ARG A 43 -13.36 8.09 10.16
N LYS A 44 -13.09 6.78 10.00
CA LYS A 44 -13.91 5.72 10.58
C LYS A 44 -13.91 5.87 12.10
N LYS A 45 -15.09 5.88 12.73
CA LYS A 45 -15.21 5.89 14.18
C LYS A 45 -14.76 4.53 14.73
N ARG A 46 -14.20 4.53 15.95
CA ARG A 46 -13.76 3.28 16.58
C ARG A 46 -15.00 2.47 16.98
N HIS A 47 -14.91 1.16 16.76
CA HIS A 47 -15.97 0.19 17.06
C HIS A 47 -16.43 0.24 18.52
N ASP A 48 -15.50 0.48 19.45
CA ASP A 48 -15.75 0.49 20.89
C ASP A 48 -16.21 1.86 21.42
N THR A 49 -16.43 2.84 20.54
CA THR A 49 -16.96 4.14 20.96
C THR A 49 -18.47 4.07 21.12
N SER A 50 -18.99 4.75 22.14
CA SER A 50 -20.43 4.92 22.35
C SER A 50 -21.08 5.66 21.17
N VAL A 51 -22.27 5.21 20.76
CA VAL A 51 -23.06 5.80 19.67
C VAL A 51 -23.38 7.27 19.92
N GLU A 52 -23.47 7.72 21.19
CA GLU A 52 -23.75 9.11 21.53
C GLU A 52 -22.71 10.10 21.01
N ASN A 53 -21.47 9.65 20.75
CA ASN A 53 -20.40 10.45 20.15
C ASN A 53 -20.51 10.58 18.61
N TRP A 54 -21.62 10.14 18.05
CA TRP A 54 -21.91 10.17 16.63
C TRP A 54 -23.38 10.51 16.37
N SER A 55 -23.66 11.33 15.36
CA SER A 55 -25.02 11.67 14.96
C SER A 55 -25.16 11.68 13.45
N ALA A 56 -26.35 11.34 12.93
CA ALA A 56 -26.61 11.34 11.49
C ALA A 56 -26.39 12.72 10.83
N GLY A 57 -26.52 13.82 11.59
CA GLY A 57 -26.22 15.17 11.09
C GLY A 57 -24.72 15.50 10.97
N SER A 58 -23.87 14.86 11.79
CA SER A 58 -22.41 15.07 11.82
C SER A 58 -21.59 13.89 11.26
N GLY A 59 -22.29 12.81 10.92
CA GLY A 59 -21.75 11.54 10.50
C GLY A 59 -22.04 11.20 9.04
N GLU A 60 -21.32 10.22 8.53
CA GLU A 60 -21.57 9.60 7.23
C GLU A 60 -21.60 8.09 7.42
N ILE A 61 -22.63 7.43 6.88
CA ILE A 61 -22.71 5.97 6.82
C ILE A 61 -22.25 5.57 5.42
N ARG A 62 -21.23 4.70 5.35
CA ARG A 62 -20.75 4.13 4.10
C ARG A 62 -21.13 2.67 4.02
N VAL A 63 -21.82 2.31 2.94
CA VAL A 63 -22.24 0.93 2.66
C VAL A 63 -21.39 0.42 1.50
N ASN A 64 -20.64 -0.65 1.73
CA ASN A 64 -19.88 -1.35 0.70
C ASN A 64 -20.54 -2.70 0.44
N PHE A 65 -20.50 -3.19 -0.80
CA PHE A 65 -21.04 -4.49 -1.17
C PHE A 65 -19.88 -5.43 -1.44
N GLU A 66 -19.76 -6.46 -0.61
CA GLU A 66 -18.74 -7.50 -0.75
C GLU A 66 -19.38 -8.76 -1.34
N ALA A 67 -18.69 -9.49 -2.21
CA ALA A 67 -19.22 -10.74 -2.76
C ALA A 67 -19.39 -11.77 -1.63
N ALA A 68 -20.62 -12.24 -1.39
CA ALA A 68 -20.93 -13.28 -0.43
C ALA A 68 -20.37 -14.60 -0.97
N HIS A 69 -19.15 -14.96 -0.55
CA HIS A 69 -18.58 -16.26 -0.87
C HIS A 69 -19.45 -17.36 -0.26
N GLU A 70 -20.08 -18.15 -1.13
CA GLU A 70 -20.80 -19.37 -0.81
C GLU A 70 -19.83 -20.35 -0.10
N PRO A 71 -20.17 -20.88 1.09
CA PRO A 71 -19.35 -21.90 1.71
C PRO A 71 -19.40 -23.16 0.84
N ALA A 72 -18.25 -23.46 0.22
CA ALA A 72 -18.03 -24.60 -0.64
C ALA A 72 -18.54 -25.91 -0.01
N SER A 73 -19.34 -26.65 -0.78
CA SER A 73 -19.56 -28.09 -0.59
C SER A 73 -18.22 -28.85 -0.66
N PRO A 74 -18.10 -30.01 0.01
CA PRO A 74 -16.82 -30.70 0.18
C PRO A 74 -16.22 -31.15 -1.16
N PRO A 75 -14.88 -31.19 -1.28
CA PRO A 75 -14.21 -31.23 -2.57
C PRO A 75 -14.29 -32.62 -3.20
N ALA A 76 -15.02 -32.73 -4.32
CA ALA A 76 -14.75 -33.76 -5.30
C ALA A 76 -13.51 -33.34 -6.11
N SER A 77 -12.53 -34.23 -6.12
CA SER A 77 -11.24 -34.13 -6.77
C SER A 77 -11.35 -33.71 -8.24
N ASP A 78 -10.78 -32.56 -8.60
CA ASP A 78 -9.89 -32.41 -9.77
C ASP A 78 -9.17 -31.04 -9.76
N PRO A 79 -7.93 -30.95 -10.28
CA PRO A 79 -6.95 -29.96 -9.89
C PRO A 79 -6.96 -28.75 -10.83
N VAL A 80 -7.72 -27.70 -10.48
CA VAL A 80 -7.44 -26.35 -10.99
C VAL A 80 -7.24 -25.46 -9.78
N ARG A 81 -5.96 -25.27 -9.46
CA ARG A 81 -5.43 -24.41 -8.40
C ARG A 81 -6.02 -22.99 -8.50
N PRO A 82 -6.85 -22.52 -7.55
CA PRO A 82 -7.05 -21.10 -7.38
C PRO A 82 -5.85 -20.60 -6.57
N SER A 83 -4.86 -20.06 -7.27
CA SER A 83 -3.75 -19.37 -6.62
C SER A 83 -4.30 -18.13 -5.92
N THR A 84 -4.56 -18.23 -4.61
CA THR A 84 -4.26 -17.12 -3.71
C THR A 84 -2.91 -16.54 -4.14
N PRO A 85 -2.80 -15.25 -4.49
CA PRO A 85 -1.49 -14.67 -4.72
C PRO A 85 -0.70 -14.93 -3.45
N GLU A 86 0.41 -15.65 -3.58
CA GLU A 86 1.26 -15.88 -2.42
C GLU A 86 1.68 -14.50 -1.89
N VAL A 87 1.94 -14.38 -0.59
CA VAL A 87 2.38 -13.08 -0.01
C VAL A 87 3.55 -12.49 -0.79
N ASN A 88 4.38 -13.36 -1.38
CA ASN A 88 5.46 -13.01 -2.29
C ASN A 88 4.98 -12.32 -3.58
N ASP A 89 3.86 -12.75 -4.18
CA ASP A 89 3.29 -12.11 -5.37
C ASP A 89 2.77 -10.70 -5.05
N SER A 90 2.22 -10.53 -3.85
CA SER A 90 1.72 -9.23 -3.39
C SER A 90 2.86 -8.22 -3.20
N VAL A 91 3.96 -8.67 -2.58
CA VAL A 91 5.18 -7.86 -2.40
C VAL A 91 5.86 -7.60 -3.76
N ALA A 92 5.91 -8.58 -4.66
CA ALA A 92 6.44 -8.42 -6.00
C ALA A 92 5.68 -7.37 -6.82
N GLU A 93 4.35 -7.38 -6.75
CA GLU A 93 3.51 -6.39 -7.43
C GLU A 93 3.64 -4.99 -6.80
N LEU A 94 3.79 -4.92 -5.47
CA LEU A 94 4.13 -3.67 -4.78
C LEU A 94 5.47 -3.10 -5.27
N ILE A 95 6.50 -3.94 -5.37
CA ILE A 95 7.84 -3.53 -5.84
C ILE A 95 7.76 -2.98 -7.25
N ARG A 96 7.12 -3.70 -8.20
CA ARG A 96 6.95 -3.22 -9.58
C ARG A 96 6.16 -1.91 -9.65
N THR A 97 5.14 -1.77 -8.81
CA THR A 97 4.32 -0.56 -8.76
C THR A 97 5.10 0.64 -8.23
N LEU A 98 5.91 0.44 -7.20
CA LEU A 98 6.75 1.50 -6.63
C LEU A 98 7.90 1.87 -7.58
N ASP A 99 8.51 0.91 -8.28
CA ASP A 99 9.54 1.18 -9.29
C ASP A 99 9.01 2.02 -10.46
N ARG A 100 7.80 1.71 -10.94
CA ARG A 100 7.12 2.54 -11.95
C ARG A 100 6.78 3.94 -11.41
N ALA A 101 6.45 4.06 -10.13
CA ALA A 101 6.18 5.36 -9.51
C ALA A 101 7.46 6.21 -9.36
N GLU A 102 8.60 5.59 -9.03
CA GLU A 102 9.92 6.24 -8.99
C GLU A 102 10.40 6.65 -10.38
N SER A 103 10.12 5.83 -11.39
CA SER A 103 10.57 6.07 -12.76
C SER A 103 9.79 7.17 -13.50
N ARG A 104 8.82 7.83 -12.84
CA ARG A 104 8.06 8.94 -13.43
C ARG A 104 8.94 10.22 -13.44
N PRO A 105 9.33 10.72 -14.62
CA PRO A 105 10.12 11.95 -14.71
C PRO A 105 9.32 13.13 -14.16
N GLY A 106 9.95 13.91 -13.25
CA GLY A 106 9.35 15.09 -12.63
C GLY A 106 8.97 14.95 -11.14
N TYR A 107 9.18 13.79 -10.52
CA TYR A 107 9.05 13.62 -9.08
C TYR A 107 10.41 13.30 -8.43
N ASP A 108 10.92 14.19 -7.58
CA ASP A 108 12.17 13.96 -6.82
C ASP A 108 12.02 12.85 -5.76
N PHE A 109 10.79 12.64 -5.28
CA PHE A 109 10.47 11.63 -4.29
C PHE A 109 9.01 11.15 -4.43
N VAL A 110 8.75 9.93 -3.97
CA VAL A 110 7.40 9.37 -3.90
C VAL A 110 6.86 9.52 -2.48
N ALA A 111 5.77 10.27 -2.29
CA ALA A 111 5.14 10.41 -0.97
C ALA A 111 4.32 9.17 -0.61
N LEU A 112 4.47 8.63 0.61
CA LEU A 112 3.75 7.44 1.09
C LEU A 112 2.23 7.58 0.96
N LYS A 113 1.69 8.74 1.37
CA LYS A 113 0.25 9.00 1.31
C LYS A 113 -0.25 8.98 -0.14
N TRP A 114 0.46 9.64 -1.04
CA TRP A 114 0.09 9.68 -2.46
C TRP A 114 0.18 8.30 -3.10
N PHE A 115 1.25 7.55 -2.81
CA PHE A 115 1.39 6.19 -3.30
C PHE A 115 0.22 5.29 -2.85
N ARG A 116 -0.12 5.34 -1.55
CA ARG A 116 -1.23 4.55 -0.97
C ARG A 116 -2.61 4.95 -1.49
N ASP A 117 -2.85 6.25 -1.63
CA ASP A 117 -4.19 6.80 -1.90
C ASP A 117 -4.45 7.01 -3.41
N SER A 118 -3.40 7.12 -4.23
CA SER A 118 -3.53 7.42 -5.67
C SER A 118 -2.92 6.35 -6.57
N VAL A 119 -1.72 5.84 -6.25
CA VAL A 119 -1.03 4.88 -7.12
C VAL A 119 -1.61 3.47 -6.97
N LEU A 120 -1.73 2.96 -5.74
CA LEU A 120 -2.28 1.61 -5.51
C LEU A 120 -3.72 1.46 -6.04
N PRO A 121 -4.65 2.41 -5.82
CA PRO A 121 -6.00 2.30 -6.38
C PRO A 121 -6.06 2.43 -7.90
N ALA A 122 -5.07 3.07 -8.53
CA ALA A 122 -5.00 3.18 -9.99
C ALA A 122 -4.52 1.88 -10.65
N VAL A 123 -3.63 1.13 -10.00
CA VAL A 123 -3.13 -0.16 -10.49
C VAL A 123 -4.12 -1.29 -10.22
N ARG A 124 -4.94 -1.17 -9.16
CA ARG A 124 -5.88 -2.21 -8.68
C ARG A 124 -5.25 -3.62 -8.57
N PRO A 125 -4.18 -3.80 -7.76
CA PRO A 125 -3.64 -5.13 -7.47
C PRO A 125 -4.73 -6.04 -6.89
N ALA A 126 -4.70 -7.34 -7.22
CA ALA A 126 -5.70 -8.31 -6.77
C ALA A 126 -5.79 -8.44 -5.23
N TRP A 127 -4.70 -8.10 -4.52
CA TRP A 127 -4.59 -8.12 -3.06
C TRP A 127 -4.85 -6.76 -2.41
N ALA A 128 -5.09 -5.69 -3.17
CA ALA A 128 -5.05 -4.31 -2.68
C ALA A 128 -6.37 -3.81 -2.03
N ASP A 129 -6.98 -4.62 -1.18
CA ASP A 129 -8.08 -4.18 -0.33
C ASP A 129 -7.63 -3.17 0.74
N ALA A 130 -8.56 -2.40 1.31
CA ALA A 130 -8.23 -1.35 2.26
C ALA A 130 -7.43 -1.83 3.49
N GLY A 131 -7.70 -3.05 3.98
CA GLY A 131 -6.95 -3.67 5.07
C GLY A 131 -5.60 -4.25 4.62
N ALA A 132 -5.60 -5.02 3.54
CA ALA A 132 -4.42 -5.70 3.02
C ALA A 132 -3.34 -4.71 2.54
N ARG A 133 -3.72 -3.58 1.92
CA ARG A 133 -2.78 -2.51 1.52
C ARG A 133 -1.91 -2.02 2.67
N ALA A 134 -2.53 -1.75 3.82
CA ALA A 134 -1.80 -1.25 4.98
C ALA A 134 -0.91 -2.33 5.61
N ALA A 135 -1.36 -3.60 5.59
CA ALA A 135 -0.58 -4.73 6.08
C ALA A 135 0.67 -5.00 5.23
N VAL A 136 0.52 -5.09 3.90
CA VAL A 136 1.63 -5.35 2.98
C VAL A 136 2.63 -4.18 2.97
N LEU A 137 2.17 -2.93 3.00
CA LEU A 137 3.07 -1.77 3.15
C LEU A 137 3.85 -1.81 4.46
N ARG A 138 3.21 -2.19 5.57
CA ARG A 138 3.87 -2.30 6.88
C ARG A 138 4.93 -3.40 6.86
N ASP A 139 4.56 -4.59 6.37
CA ASP A 139 5.47 -5.74 6.25
C ASP A 139 6.66 -5.40 5.34
N SER A 140 6.43 -4.70 4.23
CA SER A 140 7.50 -4.26 3.31
C SER A 140 8.44 -3.21 3.93
N ILE A 141 7.93 -2.35 4.82
CA ILE A 141 8.76 -1.40 5.58
C ILE A 141 9.57 -2.12 6.66
N GLU A 142 8.94 -3.06 7.37
CA GLU A 142 9.56 -3.86 8.43
C GLU A 142 10.71 -4.73 7.88
N ARG A 143 10.50 -5.36 6.72
CA ARG A 143 11.52 -6.11 5.96
C ARG A 143 12.57 -5.22 5.28
N ARG A 144 12.47 -3.90 5.41
CA ARG A 144 13.34 -2.90 4.77
C ARG A 144 13.38 -2.96 3.24
N ILE A 145 12.34 -3.54 2.62
CA ILE A 145 12.11 -3.52 1.16
C ILE A 145 11.79 -2.09 0.72
N VAL A 146 10.99 -1.39 1.53
CA VAL A 146 10.67 0.03 1.34
C VAL A 146 11.35 0.86 2.43
N LEU A 147 12.18 1.79 2.02
CA LEU A 147 12.82 2.76 2.91
C LEU A 147 11.92 3.99 3.04
N THR A 148 11.75 4.46 4.28
CA THR A 148 11.00 5.69 4.56
C THR A 148 11.94 6.81 4.99
N SER A 149 11.76 8.01 4.45
CA SER A 149 12.49 9.21 4.88
C SER A 149 11.52 10.39 5.08
N LYS A 150 11.99 11.43 5.79
CA LYS A 150 11.25 12.68 5.92
C LYS A 150 11.79 13.68 4.91
N VAL A 151 10.92 14.17 4.04
CA VAL A 151 11.28 15.15 3.01
C VAL A 151 10.40 16.39 3.18
N PRO A 152 10.97 17.61 3.07
CA PRO A 152 10.18 18.84 3.07
C PRO A 152 9.15 18.79 1.95
N ASN A 153 7.89 19.06 2.26
CA ASN A 153 6.86 19.13 1.23
C ASN A 153 7.04 20.41 0.41
N PRO A 154 7.21 20.35 -0.93
CA PRO A 154 7.38 21.54 -1.76
C PRO A 154 6.24 22.55 -1.62
N LYS A 155 5.01 22.07 -1.34
CA LYS A 155 3.83 22.92 -1.15
C LYS A 155 3.74 23.51 0.25
N SER A 156 4.38 22.91 1.24
CA SER A 156 4.30 23.34 2.64
C SER A 156 5.51 22.83 3.43
N PRO A 157 6.65 23.55 3.40
CA PRO A 157 7.90 23.07 4.00
C PRO A 157 7.79 22.80 5.51
N MET A 158 6.90 23.51 6.21
CA MET A 158 6.64 23.33 7.65
C MET A 158 5.96 21.99 8.00
N PHE A 159 5.41 21.29 7.02
CA PHE A 159 4.75 19.99 7.20
C PHE A 159 5.48 18.92 6.37
N PRO A 160 6.59 18.36 6.90
CA PRO A 160 7.37 17.36 6.19
C PRO A 160 6.54 16.10 5.94
N VAL A 161 6.69 15.54 4.74
CA VAL A 161 5.98 14.34 4.30
C VAL A 161 6.90 13.12 4.42
N THR A 162 6.29 11.95 4.65
CA THR A 162 7.02 10.69 4.59
C THR A 162 7.18 10.30 3.12
N ALA A 163 8.41 10.36 2.62
CA ALA A 163 8.78 9.79 1.33
C ALA A 163 9.08 8.30 1.49
N ILE A 164 8.83 7.55 0.42
CA ILE A 164 9.18 6.14 0.29
C ILE A 164 10.09 5.94 -0.91
N ARG A 165 11.02 5.00 -0.78
CA ARG A 165 11.90 4.56 -1.85
C ARG A 165 12.12 3.05 -1.77
N LEU A 166 12.27 2.39 -2.91
CA LEU A 166 12.69 0.99 -2.96
C LEU A 166 14.14 0.84 -2.51
N ASN A 167 14.36 -0.18 -1.69
CA ASN A 167 15.69 -0.60 -1.34
C ASN A 167 16.30 -1.48 -2.44
N ARG A 168 16.91 -0.84 -3.43
CA ARG A 168 17.59 -1.53 -4.55
C ARG A 168 18.83 -2.31 -4.13
N SER A 169 19.28 -2.19 -2.89
CA SER A 169 20.40 -2.98 -2.37
C SER A 169 19.99 -4.39 -1.94
N LEU A 170 18.69 -4.67 -1.79
CA LEU A 170 18.23 -6.00 -1.38
C LEU A 170 18.21 -6.99 -2.56
N PRO A 171 18.73 -8.22 -2.38
CA PRO A 171 18.74 -9.25 -3.42
C PRO A 171 17.34 -9.58 -3.94
N GLU A 172 16.33 -9.58 -3.06
CA GLU A 172 14.92 -9.84 -3.41
C GLU A 172 14.38 -8.81 -4.40
N VAL A 173 14.68 -7.53 -4.16
CA VAL A 173 14.26 -6.42 -5.04
C VAL A 173 15.00 -6.48 -6.38
N GLN A 174 16.29 -6.78 -6.38
CA GLN A 174 17.09 -6.92 -7.61
C GLN A 174 16.61 -8.08 -8.48
N THR A 175 16.34 -9.23 -7.85
CA THR A 175 15.82 -10.42 -8.54
C THR A 175 14.48 -10.14 -9.21
N LEU A 176 13.58 -9.42 -8.50
CA LEU A 176 12.24 -9.12 -8.99
C LEU A 176 12.19 -8.02 -10.06
N LEU A 177 13.06 -7.01 -9.98
CA LEU A 177 13.16 -5.96 -10.98
C LEU A 177 13.89 -6.41 -12.25
N GLY A 178 14.40 -7.65 -12.28
CA GLY A 178 15.18 -8.15 -13.41
C GLY A 178 16.45 -7.33 -13.63
N ALA A 179 16.93 -6.66 -12.58
CA ALA A 179 18.24 -6.03 -12.58
C ALA A 179 19.26 -7.16 -12.57
N ALA A 180 19.51 -7.72 -13.77
CA ALA A 180 20.75 -8.39 -14.09
C ALA A 180 21.85 -7.56 -13.43
N ALA A 181 22.60 -8.19 -12.51
CA ALA A 181 23.74 -7.65 -11.80
C ALA A 181 24.32 -6.42 -12.51
N ASP A 182 23.76 -5.24 -12.22
CA ASP A 182 24.22 -4.03 -12.87
C ASP A 182 25.47 -3.73 -12.08
N SER A 183 26.56 -4.09 -12.76
CA SER A 183 27.95 -4.01 -12.36
C SER A 183 28.11 -2.90 -11.33
N PRO A 184 28.80 -3.15 -10.20
CA PRO A 184 29.13 -2.05 -9.32
C PRO A 184 29.69 -0.96 -10.25
N LEU A 185 29.14 0.25 -10.12
CA LEU A 185 29.79 1.47 -10.57
C LEU A 185 31.07 1.62 -9.73
N GLY A 186 31.93 0.61 -9.81
CA GLY A 186 33.29 0.62 -9.38
C GLY A 186 33.94 1.63 -10.29
N PHE A 187 34.48 2.65 -9.66
CA PHE A 187 35.43 3.55 -10.26
C PHE A 187 36.36 2.75 -11.18
N GLN A 188 36.21 2.92 -12.49
CA GLN A 188 37.14 2.44 -13.49
C GLN A 188 38.05 3.63 -13.79
N PRO A 189 39.22 3.76 -13.12
CA PRO A 189 40.14 4.83 -13.44
C PRO A 189 40.50 4.71 -14.90
N VAL A 190 40.19 5.75 -15.67
CA VAL A 190 40.63 5.86 -17.06
C VAL A 190 42.14 6.03 -17.03
N ALA A 191 42.87 5.10 -17.65
CA ALA A 191 44.30 5.25 -17.83
C ALA A 191 44.57 6.42 -18.78
N ILE A 192 44.84 7.61 -18.22
CA ILE A 192 45.27 8.77 -19.00
C ILE A 192 46.69 8.47 -19.53
N ARG A 193 46.93 8.73 -20.82
CA ARG A 193 48.28 8.67 -21.39
C ARG A 193 49.15 9.76 -20.76
N GLY A 194 50.05 9.36 -19.88
CA GLY A 194 50.99 10.23 -19.17
C GLY A 194 51.61 9.50 -17.98
N GLU A 195 52.72 10.03 -17.44
CA GLU A 195 53.28 9.55 -16.18
C GLU A 195 52.29 9.79 -15.03
N ALA A 196 52.26 8.91 -14.04
CA ALA A 196 51.39 9.07 -12.88
C ALA A 196 51.71 10.39 -12.16
N LEU A 197 50.68 11.11 -11.71
CA LEU A 197 50.82 12.35 -10.92
C LEU A 197 51.74 12.16 -9.70
N SER A 198 51.75 10.95 -9.11
CA SER A 198 52.66 10.56 -8.04
C SER A 198 54.15 10.62 -8.44
N ALA A 199 54.48 10.30 -9.69
CA ALA A 199 55.85 10.40 -10.22
C ALA A 199 56.28 11.85 -10.47
N THR A 200 55.34 12.72 -10.86
CA THR A 200 55.64 14.15 -11.11
C THR A 200 55.92 14.89 -9.80
N VAL A 201 55.11 14.67 -8.76
CA VAL A 201 55.26 15.32 -7.45
C VAL A 201 56.55 14.94 -6.72
N LEU A 202 57.04 13.71 -6.91
CA LEU A 202 58.32 13.25 -6.33
C LEU A 202 59.55 13.86 -7.02
N ARG A 203 59.41 14.31 -8.28
CA ARG A 203 60.50 14.91 -9.06
C ARG A 203 60.73 16.37 -8.70
N GLU A 204 59.67 17.12 -8.40
CA GLU A 204 59.74 18.53 -7.97
C GLU A 204 60.27 18.72 -6.54
N ARG A 205 60.30 17.67 -5.72
CA ARG A 205 60.81 17.72 -4.33
C ARG A 205 62.29 17.35 -4.18
N ARG A 206 63.02 17.15 -5.28
CA ARG A 206 64.47 16.90 -5.27
C ARG A 206 65.25 18.12 -5.72
#